data_AF-A0A2H0WC03-F1
#
_entry.id   AF-A0A2H0WC03-F1
#
_cell.length_a   1.000
_cell.length_b   1.000
_cell.length_c   1.000
_cell.angle_alpha   90.00
_cell.angle_beta   90.00
_cell.angle_gamma   90.00
#
_symmetry.space_group_name_H-M   'P 1'
#
loop_
_entity.id
_entity.type
_entity.pdbx_description
1 polymer ?
#
loop_
_entity_poly.entity_id
_entity_poly.type
_entity_poly.pdbx_seq_one_letter_code
_entity_poly.pdbx_strand_id
1 'polypeptide(L)'
;MQQTENSKDLTTSEILIRLQQRVSKGNAKLLLDTAKIQCGVMVEDSVVLELDQAKTLCLRLIKQGGPSFQVGQAIYKEYLM
;
A
#
# COMPACT_ATOMS: atom_id res chain seq x y z
N MET A 1 15.15 -15.55 23.20
CA MET A 1 15.50 -14.93 21.91
C MET A 1 14.65 -13.69 21.79
N GLN A 2 15.26 -12.52 21.79
CA GLN A 2 14.56 -11.23 21.76
C GLN A 2 14.04 -11.00 20.33
N GLN A 3 12.73 -11.05 20.13
CA GLN A 3 12.10 -10.48 18.95
C GLN A 3 11.89 -8.99 19.21
N THR A 4 12.85 -8.18 18.77
CA THR A 4 12.59 -6.77 18.45
C THR A 4 12.12 -6.73 17.01
N GLU A 5 10.81 -6.82 16.78
CA GLU A 5 10.23 -6.58 15.46
C GLU A 5 9.03 -5.65 15.60
N ASN A 6 9.25 -4.38 15.27
CA ASN A 6 8.22 -3.38 15.11
C ASN A 6 7.46 -3.68 13.79
N SER A 7 6.86 -4.86 13.66
CA SER A 7 6.11 -5.25 12.46
C SER A 7 4.77 -4.53 12.51
N LYS A 8 4.71 -3.33 11.92
CA LYS A 8 3.42 -2.74 11.59
C LYS A 8 2.83 -3.61 10.47
N ASP A 9 1.76 -4.32 10.76
CA ASP A 9 1.08 -5.13 9.75
C ASP A 9 0.43 -4.21 8.70
N LEU A 10 0.91 -4.28 7.46
CA LEU A 10 0.37 -3.50 6.35
C LEU A 10 -0.73 -4.28 5.62
N THR A 11 -1.93 -3.73 5.58
CA THR A 11 -3.06 -4.29 4.81
C THR A 11 -3.43 -3.34 3.67
N THR A 12 -4.16 -3.82 2.66
CA THR A 12 -4.62 -2.92 1.58
C THR A 12 -5.69 -1.93 2.08
N SER A 13 -6.42 -2.24 3.15
CA SER A 13 -7.29 -1.28 3.87
C SER A 13 -6.52 -0.07 4.39
N GLU A 14 -5.35 -0.29 4.99
CA GLU A 14 -4.51 0.80 5.51
C GLU A 14 -4.02 1.71 4.37
N ILE A 15 -3.60 1.10 3.26
CA ILE A 15 -3.21 1.84 2.05
C ILE A 15 -4.39 2.67 1.51
N LEU A 16 -5.60 2.08 1.48
CA LEU A 16 -6.81 2.74 1.04
C LEU A 16 -7.14 3.96 1.91
N ILE A 17 -7.08 3.82 3.23
CA ILE A 17 -7.34 4.90 4.19
C ILE A 17 -6.37 6.07 3.92
N ARG A 18 -5.08 5.78 3.73
CA ARG A 18 -4.07 6.81 3.42
C ARG A 18 -4.32 7.50 2.09
N LEU A 19 -4.77 6.77 1.06
CA LEU A 19 -5.19 7.38 -0.21
C LEU A 19 -6.43 8.28 -0.02
N GLN A 20 -7.40 7.86 0.79
CA GLN A 20 -8.62 8.64 1.08
C GLN A 20 -8.34 9.96 1.82
N GLN A 21 -7.20 10.08 2.51
CA GLN A 21 -6.77 11.34 3.10
C GLN A 21 -6.25 12.36 2.06
N ARG A 22 -5.99 11.91 0.82
CA ARG A 22 -5.40 12.73 -0.25
C ARG A 22 -6.36 12.95 -1.42
N VAL A 23 -7.27 12.01 -1.67
CA VAL A 23 -8.23 12.06 -2.78
C VAL A 23 -9.61 11.57 -2.33
N SER A 24 -10.63 11.78 -3.17
CA SER A 24 -11.98 11.28 -2.90
C SER A 24 -12.01 9.76 -2.71
N LYS A 25 -12.98 9.24 -1.95
CA LYS A 25 -13.12 7.80 -1.69
C LYS A 25 -13.15 6.94 -2.95
N GLY A 26 -13.87 7.39 -3.98
CA GLY A 26 -13.94 6.71 -5.28
C GLY A 26 -12.59 6.67 -5.99
N ASN A 27 -11.87 7.81 -6.02
CA ASN A 27 -10.54 7.87 -6.65
C ASN A 27 -9.52 7.03 -5.88
N ALA A 28 -9.55 7.06 -4.55
CA ALA A 28 -8.66 6.25 -3.71
C ALA A 28 -8.82 4.76 -4.01
N LYS A 29 -10.07 4.28 -4.07
CA LYS A 29 -10.39 2.90 -4.41
C LYS A 29 -9.91 2.55 -5.82
N LEU A 30 -10.20 3.40 -6.81
CA LEU A 30 -9.79 3.17 -8.19
C LEU A 30 -8.26 3.08 -8.35
N LEU A 31 -7.51 3.97 -7.69
CA LEU A 31 -6.04 3.98 -7.72
C LEU A 31 -5.47 2.70 -7.12
N LEU A 32 -5.99 2.30 -5.95
CA LEU A 32 -5.55 1.08 -5.26
C LEU A 32 -5.91 -0.18 -6.06
N ASP A 33 -7.14 -0.30 -6.54
CA ASP A 33 -7.60 -1.46 -7.31
C ASP A 33 -6.80 -1.58 -8.62
N THR A 34 -6.55 -0.45 -9.31
CA THR A 34 -5.68 -0.42 -10.50
C THR A 34 -4.27 -0.89 -10.17
N ALA A 35 -3.70 -0.45 -9.04
CA ALA A 35 -2.38 -0.88 -8.61
C ALA A 35 -2.34 -2.39 -8.31
N LYS A 36 -3.33 -2.90 -7.55
CA LYS A 36 -3.50 -4.32 -7.21
C LYS A 36 -3.56 -5.19 -8.47
N ILE A 37 -4.39 -4.80 -9.45
CA ILE A 37 -4.51 -5.50 -10.74
C ILE A 37 -3.16 -5.51 -11.48
N GLN A 38 -2.49 -4.37 -11.58
CA GLN A 38 -1.24 -4.24 -12.34
C GLN A 38 -0.04 -5.00 -11.74
N CYS A 39 -0.09 -5.32 -10.44
CA CYS A 39 0.94 -6.13 -9.78
C CYS A 39 0.48 -7.56 -9.45
N GLY A 40 -0.75 -7.95 -9.81
CA GLY A 40 -1.28 -9.28 -9.50
C GLY A 40 -1.51 -9.54 -8.01
N VAL A 41 -1.68 -8.48 -7.19
CA VAL A 41 -1.91 -8.60 -5.75
C VAL A 41 -3.41 -8.61 -5.48
N MET A 42 -3.99 -9.81 -5.51
CA MET A 42 -5.41 -10.06 -5.25
C MET A 42 -5.61 -10.62 -3.85
N VAL A 43 -5.43 -9.77 -2.85
CA VAL A 43 -5.69 -10.09 -1.44
C VAL A 43 -6.93 -9.35 -0.95
N GLU A 44 -7.63 -9.96 0.02
CA GLU A 44 -8.70 -9.30 0.75
C GLU A 44 -8.18 -8.08 1.51
N ASP A 45 -9.05 -7.09 1.72
CA ASP A 45 -8.60 -5.78 2.20
C ASP A 45 -8.03 -5.81 3.61
N SER A 46 -8.45 -6.77 4.44
CA SER A 46 -7.99 -6.96 5.83
C SER A 46 -6.81 -7.92 5.97
N VAL A 47 -6.37 -8.56 4.89
CA VAL A 47 -5.24 -9.50 4.92
C VAL A 47 -3.92 -8.73 4.92
N VAL A 48 -3.01 -9.14 5.80
CA VAL A 48 -1.65 -8.59 5.87
C VAL A 48 -0.91 -8.95 4.60
N LEU A 49 -0.28 -7.96 3.99
CA LEU A 49 0.51 -8.12 2.78
C LEU A 49 1.83 -8.80 3.11
N GLU A 50 2.16 -9.82 2.32
CA GLU A 50 3.53 -10.36 2.27
C GLU A 50 4.51 -9.25 1.85
N LEU A 51 5.76 -9.34 2.30
CA LEU A 51 6.78 -8.31 2.05
C LEU A 51 6.91 -7.96 0.56
N ASP A 52 6.93 -8.96 -0.31
CA ASP A 52 7.05 -8.77 -1.76
C ASP A 52 5.79 -8.16 -2.38
N GLN A 53 4.61 -8.50 -1.85
CA GLN A 53 3.35 -7.88 -2.27
C GLN A 53 3.31 -6.41 -1.87
N ALA A 54 3.67 -6.09 -0.62
CA ALA A 54 3.77 -4.74 -0.10
C ALA A 54 4.76 -3.90 -0.92
N LYS A 55 5.97 -4.41 -1.18
CA LYS A 55 6.99 -3.76 -2.01
C LYS A 55 6.46 -3.48 -3.41
N THR A 56 5.92 -4.49 -4.08
CA THR A 56 5.48 -4.34 -5.48
C THR A 56 4.32 -3.36 -5.58
N LEU A 57 3.37 -3.40 -4.63
CA LEU A 57 2.23 -2.50 -4.59
C LEU A 57 2.67 -1.05 -4.31
N CYS A 58 3.58 -0.83 -3.35
CA CYS A 58 4.12 0.51 -3.07
C CYS A 58 4.88 1.08 -4.29
N LEU A 59 5.72 0.27 -4.93
CA LEU A 59 6.42 0.68 -6.16
C LEU A 59 5.45 0.98 -7.30
N ARG A 60 4.32 0.26 -7.38
CA ARG A 60 3.29 0.54 -8.37
C ARG A 60 2.61 1.88 -8.11
N LEU A 61 2.25 2.17 -6.86
CA LEU A 61 1.68 3.46 -6.46
C LEU A 61 2.66 4.62 -6.73
N ILE A 62 3.95 4.41 -6.46
CA ILE A 62 5.02 5.37 -6.80
C ILE A 62 5.05 5.66 -8.29
N LYS A 63 5.00 4.62 -9.14
CA LYS A 63 4.99 4.77 -10.60
C LYS A 63 3.74 5.46 -11.15
N GLN A 64 2.60 5.38 -10.47
CA GLN A 64 1.38 6.08 -10.89
C GLN A 64 1.47 7.60 -10.73
N GLY A 65 2.36 8.12 -9.87
CA GLY A 65 2.52 9.56 -9.68
C GLY A 65 1.45 10.20 -8.78
N GLY A 66 1.44 11.53 -8.72
CA GLY A 66 0.42 12.32 -8.02
C GLY A 66 0.27 11.95 -6.53
N PRO A 67 -0.97 11.89 -6.01
CA PRO A 67 -1.24 11.45 -4.63
C PRO A 67 -0.79 10.02 -4.32
N SER A 68 -0.85 9.10 -5.30
CA SER A 68 -0.35 7.72 -5.13
C SER A 68 1.15 7.68 -4.86
N PHE A 69 1.93 8.57 -5.48
CA PHE A 69 3.37 8.67 -5.23
C PHE A 69 3.67 8.98 -3.76
N GLN A 70 2.99 9.97 -3.20
CA GLN A 70 3.20 10.39 -1.81
C GLN A 70 2.87 9.26 -0.83
N VAL A 71 1.75 8.57 -1.07
CA VAL A 71 1.30 7.45 -0.21
C VAL A 71 2.24 6.25 -0.35
N GLY A 72 2.58 5.84 -1.58
CA GLY A 72 3.47 4.71 -1.82
C GLY A 72 4.87 4.93 -1.25
N GLN A 73 5.43 6.13 -1.37
CA GLN A 73 6.74 6.48 -0.80
C GLN A 73 6.71 6.47 0.74
N ALA A 74 5.67 7.04 1.35
CA ALA A 74 5.53 7.07 2.81
C ALA A 74 5.46 5.65 3.39
N ILE A 75 4.60 4.80 2.82
CA ILE A 75 4.46 3.40 3.26
C ILE A 75 5.77 2.63 3.04
N TYR A 76 6.41 2.79 1.88
CA TYR A 76 7.67 2.10 1.60
C TYR A 76 8.74 2.42 2.64
N LYS A 77 8.85 3.70 3.03
CA LYS A 77 9.80 4.14 4.05
C LYS A 77 9.43 3.68 5.47
N GLU A 78 8.14 3.58 5.78
CA GLU A 78 7.66 3.22 7.13
C GLU A 78 7.67 1.72 7.41
N TYR A 79 7.49 0.88 6.37
CA TYR A 79 7.25 -0.56 6.52
C TYR A 79 8.32 -1.43 5.85
N LEU A 80 9.08 -0.91 4.88
CA LEU A 80 9.92 -1.71 3.97
C LEU A 80 11.40 -1.27 3.94
N MET A 81 11.76 -0.22 4.67
CA MET A 81 13.11 0.28 4.90
C MET A 81 13.37 0.42 6.40
#